data_AF-A0A8E0KJS3-F1
#
_entry.id   AF-A0A8E0KJS3-F1
#
_cell.length_a   1.000
_cell.length_b   1.000
_cell.length_c   1.000
_cell.angle_alpha   90.00
_cell.angle_beta   90.00
_cell.angle_gamma   90.00
#
_symmetry.space_group_name_H-M   'P 1'
#
loop_
_entity.id
_entity.type
_entity.pdbx_description
1 polymer ?
#
loop_
_entity_poly.entity_id
_entity_poly.type
_entity_poly.pdbx_seq_one_letter_code
_entity_poly.pdbx_strand_id
1 'polypeptide(L)'
;MSKSVLAVVAAVSALLAADAATAQSRSSSTTRSTTTTTQDGNTTRTETRTTTRSGEVSFDADAAFDALLGMAERRDDPDQGLRRRAEPARPQDVFGDWVVTDGGRDVGDCRFDMRENGFLGIRRIETHDCPSRLGRLSNWRVENGELAMYRTAGDSEGTRLMFVEGRFVGAGITMRRLDDTGPGPEAGDHRDYDDGPRRGGRYGRWAEDYAGTWRHTEVSNTGMRRQCTVNLTTNPAFGRYAGSSSGCFGPLMFVSSWGYEDGQVVLYRAGGNAVAIFRGRSGRLTAPHEDGELVLYR
;
A
#
# COMPACT_ATOMS: atom_id res chain seq x y z
N MET A 1 26.29 -38.53 -13.14
CA MET A 1 24.86 -38.35 -12.84
C MET A 1 24.53 -39.05 -11.52
N SER A 2 23.59 -38.51 -10.73
CA SER A 2 23.09 -38.99 -9.44
C SER A 2 23.78 -38.46 -8.15
N LYS A 3 23.36 -37.28 -7.70
CA LYS A 3 23.36 -36.88 -6.26
C LYS A 3 22.09 -36.11 -5.85
N SER A 4 21.23 -35.72 -6.79
CA SER A 4 20.08 -34.83 -6.53
C SER A 4 18.75 -35.53 -6.23
N VAL A 5 18.65 -36.86 -6.33
CA VAL A 5 17.37 -37.59 -6.17
C VAL A 5 17.12 -38.04 -4.72
N LEU A 6 18.15 -38.04 -3.86
CA LEU A 6 18.05 -38.53 -2.48
C LEU A 6 17.47 -37.51 -1.48
N ALA A 7 17.40 -36.21 -1.83
CA ALA A 7 16.89 -35.18 -0.92
C ALA A 7 15.35 -35.06 -0.91
N VAL A 8 14.67 -35.48 -1.99
CA VAL A 8 13.21 -35.32 -2.12
C VAL A 8 12.44 -36.43 -1.40
N VAL A 9 13.02 -37.62 -1.25
CA VAL A 9 12.35 -38.74 -0.57
C VAL A 9 12.34 -38.55 0.96
N ALA A 10 13.31 -37.84 1.54
CA ALA A 10 13.37 -37.60 2.98
C ALA A 10 12.33 -36.58 3.51
N ALA A 11 11.83 -35.68 2.65
CA ALA A 11 10.82 -34.69 3.05
C ALA A 11 9.40 -35.26 3.10
N VAL A 12 9.11 -36.33 2.34
CA VAL A 12 7.78 -36.95 2.29
C VAL A 12 7.60 -37.97 3.43
N SER A 13 8.67 -38.60 3.92
CA SER A 13 8.59 -39.57 5.02
C SER A 13 8.37 -38.93 6.41
N ALA A 14 8.65 -37.63 6.57
CA ALA A 14 8.46 -36.93 7.85
C ALA A 14 7.02 -36.47 8.11
N LEU A 15 6.11 -36.57 7.13
CA LEU A 15 4.71 -36.13 7.25
C LEU A 15 3.73 -37.25 7.62
N LEU A 16 4.17 -38.52 7.65
CA LEU A 16 3.29 -39.67 7.93
C LEU A 16 3.36 -40.19 9.37
N ALA A 17 4.08 -39.52 10.27
CA ALA A 17 4.23 -39.91 11.68
C ALA A 17 3.64 -38.87 12.66
N ALA A 18 2.70 -38.03 12.22
CA ALA A 18 1.93 -37.19 13.12
C ALA A 18 0.77 -38.02 13.69
N ASP A 19 0.95 -38.47 14.93
CA ASP A 19 -0.07 -39.10 15.77
C ASP A 19 -1.42 -38.38 15.65
N ALA A 20 -2.49 -39.18 15.68
CA ALA A 20 -3.88 -38.74 15.67
C ALA A 20 -4.11 -37.64 16.72
N ALA A 21 -4.10 -36.39 16.27
CA ALA A 21 -4.44 -35.24 17.08
C ALA A 21 -5.92 -35.38 17.46
N THR A 22 -6.20 -35.68 18.72
CA THR A 22 -7.56 -35.67 19.26
C THR A 22 -8.18 -34.31 18.96
N ALA A 23 -9.25 -34.28 18.17
CA ALA A 23 -10.03 -33.09 17.89
C ALA A 23 -10.48 -32.46 19.22
N GLN A 24 -9.80 -31.41 19.66
CA GLN A 24 -10.19 -30.65 20.84
C GLN A 24 -11.28 -29.67 20.41
N SER A 25 -12.54 -30.04 20.61
CA SER A 25 -13.63 -29.08 20.50
C SER A 25 -13.49 -28.05 21.63
N ARG A 26 -13.25 -26.79 21.27
CA ARG A 26 -13.29 -25.67 22.22
C ARG A 26 -14.63 -24.99 22.04
N SER A 27 -15.58 -25.30 22.92
CA SER A 27 -16.80 -24.52 23.03
C SER A 27 -16.46 -23.18 23.72
N SER A 28 -16.82 -22.07 23.08
CA SER A 28 -16.73 -20.75 23.70
C SER A 28 -18.14 -20.18 23.83
N SER A 29 -18.51 -19.78 25.04
CA SER A 29 -19.75 -19.06 25.29
C SER A 29 -19.40 -17.64 25.72
N THR A 30 -19.97 -16.67 25.03
CA THR A 30 -19.85 -15.26 25.42
C THR A 30 -21.23 -14.79 25.85
N THR A 31 -21.35 -14.46 27.12
CA THR A 31 -22.58 -13.89 27.69
C THR A 31 -22.41 -12.39 27.79
N ARG A 32 -23.34 -11.63 27.21
CA ARG A 32 -23.40 -10.18 27.33
C ARG A 32 -24.68 -9.79 28.05
N SER A 33 -24.55 -9.10 29.17
CA SER A 33 -25.67 -8.47 29.87
C SER A 33 -25.64 -6.98 29.62
N THR A 34 -26.77 -6.42 29.17
CA THR A 34 -27.00 -4.99 29.02
C THR A 34 -28.09 -4.57 29.99
N THR A 35 -27.78 -3.66 30.90
CA THR A 35 -28.76 -3.06 31.82
C THR A 35 -29.10 -1.67 31.35
N THR A 36 -30.38 -1.45 31.04
CA THR A 36 -30.92 -0.15 30.69
C THR A 36 -31.74 0.36 31.86
N THR A 37 -31.41 1.56 32.34
CA THR A 37 -32.20 2.24 33.37
C THR A 37 -32.89 3.41 32.71
N THR A 38 -34.22 3.43 32.75
CA THR A 38 -35.04 4.53 32.24
C THR A 38 -35.73 5.19 33.42
N GLN A 39 -35.61 6.51 33.50
CA GLN A 39 -36.29 7.32 34.50
C GLN A 39 -37.37 8.14 33.82
N ASP A 40 -38.61 8.00 34.28
CA ASP A 40 -39.77 8.76 33.82
C ASP A 40 -40.43 9.44 35.02
N GLY A 41 -40.24 10.76 35.11
CA GLY A 41 -40.57 11.57 36.29
C GLY A 41 -39.87 11.07 37.55
N ASN A 42 -40.66 10.76 38.59
CA ASN A 42 -40.16 10.21 39.87
C ASN A 42 -40.01 8.67 39.86
N THR A 43 -40.24 8.00 38.73
CA THR A 43 -40.19 6.55 38.64
C THR A 43 -38.94 6.10 37.89
N THR A 44 -38.11 5.28 38.53
CA THR A 44 -36.95 4.66 37.90
C THR A 44 -37.24 3.19 37.62
N ARG A 45 -37.12 2.78 36.36
CA ARG A 45 -37.23 1.39 35.94
C ARG A 45 -35.90 0.90 35.41
N THR A 46 -35.42 -0.21 35.94
CA THR A 46 -34.20 -0.87 35.47
C THR A 46 -34.57 -2.18 34.81
N GLU A 47 -34.08 -2.40 33.59
CA GLU A 47 -34.30 -3.63 32.83
C GLU A 47 -32.95 -4.18 32.39
N THR A 48 -32.64 -5.42 32.78
CA THR A 48 -31.43 -6.12 32.36
C THR A 48 -31.78 -7.19 31.35
N ARG A 49 -31.19 -7.08 30.17
CA ARG A 49 -31.28 -8.10 29.13
C ARG A 49 -29.94 -8.81 29.00
N THR A 50 -29.97 -10.13 29.16
CA THR A 50 -28.80 -10.98 28.94
C THR A 50 -28.96 -11.77 27.66
N THR A 51 -27.97 -11.68 26.79
CA THR A 51 -27.88 -12.47 25.56
C THR A 51 -26.62 -13.32 25.64
N THR A 52 -26.80 -14.64 25.65
CA THR A 52 -25.69 -15.59 25.56
C THR A 52 -25.58 -16.11 24.14
N ARG A 53 -24.39 -16.00 23.55
CA ARG A 53 -24.08 -16.61 22.26
C ARG A 53 -23.05 -17.71 22.50
N SER A 54 -23.44 -18.95 22.26
CA SER A 54 -22.53 -20.09 22.19
C SER A 54 -22.13 -20.30 20.74
N GLY A 55 -20.83 -20.31 20.49
CA GLY A 55 -20.25 -20.70 19.21
C GLY A 55 -19.46 -21.99 19.39
N GLU A 56 -19.81 -23.01 18.62
CA GLU A 56 -19.01 -24.21 18.49
C GLU A 56 -18.23 -24.10 17.18
N VAL A 57 -16.91 -24.12 17.27
CA VAL A 57 -16.04 -24.10 16.08
C VAL A 57 -15.46 -25.49 15.97
N SER A 58 -16.03 -26.30 15.07
CA SER A 58 -15.40 -27.54 14.62
C SER A 58 -14.41 -27.17 13.51
N PHE A 59 -13.13 -27.43 13.73
CA PHE A 59 -12.10 -27.25 12.71
C PHE A 59 -12.09 -28.50 11.82
N ASP A 60 -12.50 -28.34 10.58
CA ASP A 60 -12.28 -29.32 9.52
C ASP A 60 -10.93 -29.00 8.87
N ALA A 61 -9.93 -29.86 9.14
CA ALA A 61 -8.56 -29.64 8.70
C ALA A 61 -8.43 -29.72 7.17
N ASP A 62 -9.30 -30.47 6.49
CA ASP A 62 -9.25 -30.65 5.04
C ASP A 62 -9.85 -29.43 4.33
N ALA A 63 -10.94 -28.87 4.86
CA ALA A 63 -11.52 -27.62 4.33
C ALA A 63 -10.61 -26.40 4.53
N ALA A 64 -9.80 -26.39 5.60
CA ALA A 64 -8.84 -25.31 5.87
C ALA A 64 -7.67 -25.32 4.86
N PHE A 65 -7.26 -26.48 4.38
CA PHE A 65 -6.17 -26.61 3.41
C PHE A 65 -6.60 -26.15 2.00
N ASP A 66 -7.80 -26.53 1.56
CA ASP A 66 -8.37 -26.08 0.28
C ASP A 66 -8.66 -24.57 0.27
N ALA A 67 -9.11 -24.00 1.39
CA ALA A 67 -9.30 -22.56 1.52
C ALA A 67 -7.97 -21.77 1.47
N LEU A 68 -6.87 -22.35 2.00
CA LEU A 68 -5.55 -21.73 1.98
C LEU A 68 -4.90 -21.75 0.59
N LEU A 69 -5.12 -22.84 -0.16
CA LEU A 69 -4.71 -22.93 -1.56
C LEU A 69 -5.51 -21.96 -2.45
N GLY A 70 -6.81 -21.77 -2.20
CA GLY A 70 -7.65 -20.84 -2.95
C GLY A 70 -7.35 -19.34 -2.72
N MET A 71 -6.74 -18.96 -1.58
CA MET A 71 -6.40 -17.56 -1.29
C MET A 71 -5.07 -17.09 -1.89
N ALA A 72 -4.20 -18.00 -2.32
CA ALA A 72 -2.92 -17.64 -2.94
C ALA A 72 -3.06 -17.07 -4.36
N GLU A 73 -4.19 -17.32 -5.04
CA GLU A 73 -4.40 -16.94 -6.45
C GLU A 73 -5.31 -15.71 -6.66
N ARG A 74 -5.89 -15.12 -5.61
CA ARG A 74 -6.79 -13.94 -5.71
C ARG A 74 -6.33 -12.76 -4.85
N ARG A 75 -5.08 -12.34 -4.99
CA ARG A 75 -4.73 -10.95 -4.66
C ARG A 75 -5.06 -10.10 -5.86
N ASP A 76 -6.30 -9.62 -5.93
CA ASP A 76 -6.65 -8.52 -6.83
C ASP A 76 -5.74 -7.35 -6.49
N ASP A 77 -4.84 -7.04 -7.42
CA ASP A 77 -3.96 -5.87 -7.35
C ASP A 77 -4.84 -4.62 -7.15
N PRO A 78 -4.69 -3.85 -6.06
CA PRO A 78 -5.50 -2.66 -5.83
C PRO A 78 -5.38 -1.66 -7.01
N ASP A 79 -4.27 -1.69 -7.74
CA ASP A 79 -4.09 -0.90 -8.96
C ASP A 79 -4.95 -1.42 -10.13
N GLN A 80 -5.32 -2.71 -10.18
CA GLN A 80 -6.29 -3.20 -11.17
C GLN A 80 -7.67 -2.57 -10.95
N GLY A 81 -8.09 -2.40 -9.70
CA GLY A 81 -9.37 -1.77 -9.38
C GLY A 81 -9.42 -0.30 -9.84
N LEU A 82 -8.29 0.42 -9.74
CA LEU A 82 -8.15 1.78 -10.24
C LEU A 82 -8.06 1.82 -11.77
N ARG A 83 -7.26 0.95 -12.40
CA ARG A 83 -7.14 0.86 -13.86
C ARG A 83 -8.46 0.52 -14.55
N ARG A 84 -9.30 -0.32 -13.92
CA ARG A 84 -10.64 -0.64 -14.45
C ARG A 84 -11.59 0.56 -14.41
N ARG A 85 -11.38 1.51 -13.50
CA ARG A 85 -12.16 2.74 -13.35
C ARG A 85 -11.52 3.95 -14.03
N ALA A 86 -10.27 3.82 -14.45
CA ALA A 86 -9.54 4.89 -15.10
C ALA A 86 -10.13 5.14 -16.49
N GLU A 87 -10.58 6.37 -16.72
CA GLU A 87 -10.96 6.83 -18.03
C GLU A 87 -9.70 7.36 -18.74
N PRO A 88 -9.52 7.08 -20.04
CA PRO A 88 -8.40 7.67 -20.77
C PRO A 88 -8.55 9.19 -20.79
N ALA A 89 -7.62 9.87 -20.13
CA ALA A 89 -7.61 11.33 -20.07
C ALA A 89 -7.51 11.90 -21.48
N ARG A 90 -8.29 12.94 -21.77
CA ARG A 90 -8.13 13.74 -22.99
C ARG A 90 -7.50 15.08 -22.62
N PRO A 91 -6.79 15.75 -23.53
CA PRO A 91 -6.18 17.05 -23.26
C PRO A 91 -7.14 18.07 -22.63
N GLN A 92 -8.40 18.11 -23.08
CA GLN A 92 -9.43 19.01 -22.56
C GLN A 92 -9.85 18.71 -21.11
N ASP A 93 -9.68 17.46 -20.65
CA ASP A 93 -10.04 17.07 -19.28
C ASP A 93 -8.98 17.59 -18.29
N VAL A 94 -7.74 17.81 -18.76
CA VAL A 94 -6.61 18.30 -17.96
C VAL A 94 -6.64 19.82 -17.77
N PHE A 95 -7.31 20.58 -18.66
CA PHE A 95 -7.29 22.03 -18.58
C PHE A 95 -7.96 22.58 -17.31
N GLY A 96 -7.40 23.66 -16.78
CA GLY A 96 -7.94 24.42 -15.64
C GLY A 96 -7.01 24.45 -14.43
N ASP A 97 -7.59 24.90 -13.31
CA ASP A 97 -6.92 24.99 -12.02
C ASP A 97 -7.08 23.70 -11.22
N TRP A 98 -5.97 23.18 -10.71
CA TRP A 98 -5.91 21.94 -9.93
C TRP A 98 -5.28 22.18 -8.58
N VAL A 99 -5.96 21.77 -7.53
CA VAL A 99 -5.36 21.62 -6.19
C VAL A 99 -4.63 20.30 -6.16
N VAL A 100 -3.35 20.36 -5.82
CA VAL A 100 -2.46 19.20 -5.79
C VAL A 100 -2.26 18.79 -4.35
N THR A 101 -2.33 17.48 -4.08
CA THR A 101 -2.02 16.89 -2.78
C THR A 101 -1.01 15.77 -2.98
N ASP A 102 -0.18 15.51 -1.97
CA ASP A 102 0.84 14.46 -2.01
C ASP A 102 0.60 13.44 -0.91
N GLY A 103 -0.35 12.55 -1.16
CA GLY A 103 -0.64 11.46 -0.24
C GLY A 103 -0.89 11.96 1.19
N GLY A 104 -1.83 12.89 1.39
CA GLY A 104 -2.25 13.27 2.73
C GLY A 104 -1.26 14.10 3.56
N ARG A 105 -0.12 14.53 3.01
CA ARG A 105 0.56 15.73 3.54
C ARG A 105 -0.02 16.96 2.89
N ASP A 106 -0.49 17.91 3.70
CA ASP A 106 -0.82 19.24 3.24
C ASP A 106 0.42 19.84 2.58
N VAL A 107 0.42 19.87 1.25
CA VAL A 107 1.42 20.59 0.44
C VAL A 107 1.11 22.09 0.39
N GLY A 108 0.35 22.57 1.37
CA GLY A 108 -0.24 23.90 1.40
C GLY A 108 -1.29 24.08 0.29
N ASP A 109 -1.48 25.33 -0.13
CA ASP A 109 -2.38 25.74 -1.21
C ASP A 109 -1.74 25.50 -2.60
N CYS A 110 -0.94 24.43 -2.75
CA CYS A 110 -0.25 24.13 -4.00
C CYS A 110 -1.26 23.93 -5.14
N ARG A 111 -1.20 24.84 -6.12
CA ARG A 111 -2.08 24.87 -7.28
C ARG A 111 -1.31 24.76 -8.57
N PHE A 112 -1.78 23.92 -9.47
CA PHE A 112 -1.34 23.85 -10.86
C PHE A 112 -2.38 24.52 -11.76
N ASP A 113 -1.96 25.51 -12.53
CA ASP A 113 -2.75 26.08 -13.63
C ASP A 113 -2.25 25.45 -14.94
N MET A 114 -3.12 24.61 -15.52
CA MET A 114 -2.85 23.83 -16.72
C MET A 114 -3.60 24.43 -17.91
N ARG A 115 -2.87 25.21 -18.71
CA ARG A 115 -3.41 25.89 -19.90
C ARG A 115 -3.10 25.13 -21.17
N GLU A 116 -3.82 25.48 -22.24
CA GLU A 116 -3.62 24.89 -23.57
C GLU A 116 -2.27 25.26 -24.20
N ASN A 117 -1.64 26.35 -23.73
CA ASN A 117 -0.40 26.90 -24.29
C ASN A 117 0.75 25.88 -24.28
N GLY A 118 1.17 25.45 -25.47
CA GLY A 118 2.22 24.47 -25.65
C GLY A 118 2.70 24.33 -27.09
N PHE A 119 3.81 23.62 -27.28
CA PHE A 119 4.41 23.31 -28.58
C PHE A 119 4.64 21.80 -28.69
N LEU A 120 4.28 21.20 -29.82
CA LEU A 120 4.40 19.74 -30.08
C LEU A 120 3.70 18.85 -29.03
N GLY A 121 2.54 19.28 -28.53
CA GLY A 121 1.76 18.51 -27.56
C GLY A 121 2.29 18.55 -26.12
N ILE A 122 3.44 19.19 -25.89
CA ILE A 122 3.96 19.51 -24.56
C ILE A 122 3.45 20.89 -24.16
N ARG A 123 2.75 20.97 -23.03
CA ARG A 123 2.12 22.20 -22.52
C ARG A 123 2.73 22.59 -21.19
N ARG A 124 2.69 23.89 -20.88
CA ARG A 124 3.28 24.41 -19.63
C ARG A 124 2.35 24.18 -18.44
N ILE A 125 2.94 23.94 -17.27
CA ILE A 125 2.28 24.02 -15.96
C ILE A 125 2.74 25.31 -15.28
N GLU A 126 1.80 26.17 -14.89
CA GLU A 126 2.07 27.26 -13.96
C GLU A 126 1.83 26.73 -12.53
N THR A 127 2.82 26.84 -11.65
CA THR A 127 2.70 26.33 -10.27
C THR A 127 2.64 27.50 -9.30
N HIS A 128 1.75 27.42 -8.31
CA HIS A 128 1.54 28.45 -7.29
C HIS A 128 1.65 27.80 -5.91
N ASP A 129 2.43 28.41 -5.02
CA ASP A 129 2.57 28.00 -3.61
C ASP A 129 2.98 26.54 -3.41
N CYS A 130 3.65 25.96 -4.40
CA CYS A 130 4.04 24.57 -4.39
C CYS A 130 5.42 24.35 -3.75
N PRO A 131 5.60 23.26 -2.98
CA PRO A 131 6.91 22.90 -2.44
C PRO A 131 7.89 22.61 -3.59
N SER A 132 9.20 22.75 -3.32
CA SER A 132 10.24 22.72 -4.35
C SER A 132 10.25 21.47 -5.24
N ARG A 133 9.69 20.35 -4.80
CA ARG A 133 9.56 19.14 -5.63
C ARG A 133 8.46 19.25 -6.69
N LEU A 134 7.31 19.83 -6.32
CA LEU A 134 6.15 20.01 -7.20
C LEU A 134 6.31 21.27 -8.06
N GLY A 135 6.89 22.34 -7.51
CA GLY A 135 7.18 23.57 -8.24
C GLY A 135 8.24 23.43 -9.35
N ARG A 136 8.91 22.27 -9.45
CA ARG A 136 9.81 21.94 -10.56
C ARG A 136 9.09 21.34 -11.76
N LEU A 137 7.86 20.87 -11.59
CA LEU A 137 7.05 20.38 -12.71
C LEU A 137 6.61 21.58 -13.52
N SER A 138 7.03 21.64 -14.78
CA SER A 138 6.82 22.81 -15.63
C SER A 138 6.13 22.45 -16.93
N ASN A 139 6.05 21.15 -17.27
CA ASN A 139 5.41 20.70 -18.49
C ASN A 139 4.51 19.49 -18.25
N TRP A 140 3.50 19.33 -19.09
CA TRP A 140 2.64 18.17 -19.12
C TRP A 140 2.25 17.78 -20.55
N ARG A 141 1.89 16.52 -20.73
CA ARG A 141 1.19 16.01 -21.91
C ARG A 141 0.33 14.82 -21.54
N VAL A 142 -0.60 14.46 -22.41
CA VAL A 142 -1.36 13.21 -22.27
C VAL A 142 -0.71 12.15 -23.14
N GLU A 143 -0.30 11.03 -22.54
CA GLU A 143 0.26 9.87 -23.23
C GLU A 143 -0.55 8.64 -22.90
N ASN A 144 -1.08 7.94 -23.91
CA ASN A 144 -1.84 6.70 -23.72
C ASN A 144 -3.01 6.83 -22.72
N GLY A 145 -3.63 8.01 -22.62
CA GLY A 145 -4.71 8.29 -21.68
C GLY A 145 -4.25 8.60 -20.25
N GLU A 146 -2.94 8.72 -20.00
CA GLU A 146 -2.37 9.14 -18.72
C GLU A 146 -1.82 10.57 -18.82
N LEU A 147 -1.95 11.35 -17.75
CA LEU A 147 -1.30 12.64 -17.62
C LEU A 147 0.16 12.43 -17.22
N ALA A 148 1.08 12.75 -18.12
CA ALA A 148 2.50 12.72 -17.85
C ALA A 148 3.03 14.14 -17.60
N MET A 149 3.71 14.35 -16.48
CA MET A 149 4.28 15.63 -16.06
C MET A 149 5.80 15.57 -16.01
N TYR A 150 6.46 16.64 -16.47
CA TYR A 150 7.91 16.72 -16.65
C TYR A 150 8.50 17.94 -15.97
N ARG A 151 9.77 17.86 -15.57
CA ARG A 151 10.49 19.01 -15.04
C ARG A 151 10.99 19.91 -16.14
N THR A 152 11.39 19.32 -17.27
CA THR A 152 11.81 20.01 -18.49
C THR A 152 11.23 19.35 -19.72
N ALA A 153 11.15 20.07 -20.85
CA ALA A 153 10.60 19.54 -22.10
C ALA A 153 11.43 18.38 -22.70
N GLY A 154 12.66 18.16 -22.22
CA GLY A 154 13.54 17.07 -22.68
C GLY A 154 13.51 15.82 -21.80
N ASP A 155 12.79 15.82 -20.68
CA ASP A 155 12.74 14.65 -19.78
C ASP A 155 11.88 13.55 -20.41
N SER A 156 12.42 12.33 -20.50
CA SER A 156 11.69 11.15 -20.95
C SER A 156 10.93 10.43 -19.82
N GLU A 157 11.35 10.64 -18.57
CA GLU A 157 10.77 10.02 -17.38
C GLU A 157 9.90 11.02 -16.61
N GLY A 158 8.67 11.21 -17.10
CA GLY A 158 7.67 12.03 -16.44
C GLY A 158 6.92 11.29 -15.32
N THR A 159 6.41 12.05 -14.36
CA THR A 159 5.45 11.55 -13.37
C THR A 159 4.12 11.28 -14.05
N ARG A 160 3.59 10.06 -13.96
CA ARG A 160 2.34 9.67 -14.63
C ARG A 160 1.18 9.56 -13.65
N LEU A 161 0.05 10.15 -14.02
CA LEU A 161 -1.19 10.15 -13.27
C LEU A 161 -2.32 9.59 -14.15
N MET A 162 -3.16 8.74 -13.60
CA MET A 162 -4.35 8.22 -14.24
C MET A 162 -5.54 9.12 -13.93
N PHE A 163 -6.47 9.28 -14.88
CA PHE A 163 -7.70 10.02 -14.65
C PHE A 163 -8.79 9.07 -14.12
N VAL A 164 -9.21 9.27 -12.89
CA VAL A 164 -10.20 8.43 -12.18
C VAL A 164 -11.25 9.34 -11.58
N GLU A 165 -12.50 9.19 -12.04
CA GLU A 165 -13.67 9.87 -11.46
C GLU A 165 -13.48 11.41 -11.32
N GLY A 166 -12.94 12.06 -12.37
CA GLY A 166 -12.74 13.52 -12.37
C GLY A 166 -11.41 14.01 -11.77
N ARG A 167 -10.50 13.09 -11.39
CA ARG A 167 -9.25 13.42 -10.68
C ARG A 167 -8.06 12.73 -11.28
N PHE A 168 -6.88 13.33 -11.14
CA PHE A 168 -5.63 12.67 -11.52
C PHE A 168 -4.96 12.05 -10.31
N VAL A 169 -4.68 10.74 -10.37
CA VAL A 169 -4.09 9.98 -9.25
C VAL A 169 -2.92 9.16 -9.76
N GLY A 170 -1.78 9.26 -9.08
CA GLY A 170 -0.59 8.46 -9.40
C GLY A 170 0.66 9.00 -8.73
N ALA A 171 1.70 8.17 -8.58
CA ALA A 171 2.99 8.59 -8.02
C ALA A 171 2.93 9.31 -6.65
N GLY A 172 1.93 8.99 -5.82
CA GLY A 172 1.68 9.66 -4.54
C GLY A 172 1.04 11.04 -4.66
N ILE A 173 0.73 11.50 -5.88
CA ILE A 173 0.08 12.77 -6.16
C ILE A 173 -1.39 12.53 -6.49
N THR A 174 -2.25 13.33 -5.87
CA THR A 174 -3.67 13.45 -6.22
C THR A 174 -3.97 14.89 -6.61
N MET A 175 -4.50 15.08 -7.81
CA MET A 175 -4.96 16.38 -8.28
C MET A 175 -6.49 16.39 -8.38
N ARG A 176 -7.10 17.40 -7.77
CA ARG A 176 -8.53 17.68 -7.82
C ARG A 176 -8.75 19.05 -8.46
N ARG A 177 -9.80 19.22 -9.26
CA ARG A 177 -10.11 20.56 -9.78
C ARG A 177 -10.42 21.53 -8.65
N LEU A 178 -10.01 22.78 -8.80
CA LEU A 178 -10.22 23.81 -7.78
C LEU A 178 -11.71 24.01 -7.47
N ASP A 179 -12.58 23.86 -8.48
CA ASP A 179 -14.04 23.96 -8.38
C ASP A 179 -14.75 22.65 -7.99
N ASP A 180 -14.06 21.51 -7.96
CA ASP A 180 -14.66 20.22 -7.60
C ASP A 180 -14.85 20.09 -6.09
N THR A 181 -15.98 20.54 -5.55
CA THR A 181 -16.32 20.33 -4.12
C THR A 181 -16.80 18.92 -3.79
N GLY A 182 -16.75 17.98 -4.75
CA GLY A 182 -17.25 16.63 -4.58
C GLY A 182 -16.46 15.79 -3.56
N PRO A 183 -17.11 14.86 -2.84
CA PRO A 183 -16.40 13.84 -2.09
C PRO A 183 -15.57 13.00 -3.06
N GLY A 184 -14.31 12.75 -2.74
CA GLY A 184 -13.42 12.03 -3.66
C GLY A 184 -13.70 10.57 -3.89
N PRO A 185 -13.04 9.97 -4.89
CA PRO A 185 -13.00 8.52 -5.06
C PRO A 185 -12.40 7.80 -3.84
N GLU A 186 -11.58 8.50 -3.04
CA GLU A 186 -11.11 8.02 -1.73
C GLU A 186 -12.05 8.36 -0.56
N ALA A 187 -13.11 9.14 -0.80
CA ALA A 187 -14.14 9.46 0.20
C ALA A 187 -15.33 8.48 0.14
N GLY A 188 -15.10 7.28 -0.38
CA GLY A 188 -15.95 6.14 -0.09
C GLY A 188 -15.85 5.83 1.40
N ASP A 189 -16.89 6.19 2.15
CA ASP A 189 -17.24 5.60 3.43
C ASP A 189 -16.24 5.80 4.61
N HIS A 190 -15.83 7.06 4.84
CA HIS A 190 -15.26 7.49 6.12
C HIS A 190 -16.21 8.36 6.95
N ARG A 191 -17.49 8.41 6.59
CA ARG A 191 -18.54 9.12 7.33
C ARG A 191 -19.30 8.15 8.24
N ASP A 192 -18.56 7.59 9.19
CA ASP A 192 -19.07 7.02 10.46
C ASP A 192 -17.92 6.75 11.44
N TYR A 193 -16.87 7.61 11.42
CA TYR A 193 -15.93 7.73 12.53
C TYR A 193 -16.27 8.98 13.34
N ASP A 194 -17.43 8.92 13.99
CA ASP A 194 -17.67 9.72 15.19
C ASP A 194 -16.59 9.42 16.24
N ASP A 195 -16.23 10.46 16.99
CA ASP A 195 -15.22 10.56 18.05
C ASP A 195 -15.33 9.47 19.14
N GLY A 196 -14.92 8.24 18.81
CA GLY A 196 -14.60 7.19 19.76
C GLY A 196 -13.13 7.25 20.18
N PRO A 197 -12.78 7.01 21.46
CA PRO A 197 -11.40 7.15 21.93
C PRO A 197 -10.49 6.13 21.23
N ARG A 198 -9.64 6.63 20.32
CA ARG A 198 -8.34 6.07 19.91
C ARG A 198 -8.29 4.53 19.80
N ARG A 199 -8.96 3.98 18.79
CA ARG A 199 -8.59 2.67 18.23
C ARG A 199 -8.13 2.84 16.78
N GLY A 200 -6.93 3.39 16.63
CA GLY A 200 -6.21 3.36 15.36
C GLY A 200 -6.08 1.92 14.88
N GLY A 201 -6.56 1.67 13.66
CA GLY A 201 -6.47 0.38 13.00
C GLY A 201 -5.05 -0.16 13.05
N ARG A 202 -4.93 -1.47 13.27
CA ARG A 202 -3.68 -2.22 13.48
C ARG A 202 -2.58 -2.05 12.43
N TYR A 203 -2.84 -1.36 11.32
CA TYR A 203 -1.90 -1.14 10.21
C TYR A 203 -0.94 0.04 10.41
N GLY A 204 -1.29 1.03 11.25
CA GLY A 204 -0.43 2.21 11.46
C GLY A 204 0.79 1.94 12.35
N ARG A 205 0.64 1.12 13.40
CA ARG A 205 1.70 0.88 14.39
C ARG A 205 2.94 0.21 13.77
N TRP A 206 2.73 -0.81 12.94
CA TRP A 206 3.86 -1.53 12.33
C TRP A 206 4.59 -0.69 11.30
N ALA A 207 3.87 0.20 10.59
CA ALA A 207 4.48 1.05 9.59
C ALA A 207 5.55 1.97 10.20
N GLU A 208 5.32 2.51 11.39
CA GLU A 208 6.30 3.33 12.10
C GLU A 208 7.53 2.54 12.55
N ASP A 209 7.36 1.27 12.94
CA ASP A 209 8.46 0.40 13.37
C ASP A 209 9.47 0.11 12.24
N TYR A 210 8.99 0.03 11.00
CA TYR A 210 9.80 -0.26 9.81
C TYR A 210 10.15 0.98 8.96
N ALA A 211 9.48 2.11 9.16
CA ALA A 211 9.84 3.36 8.50
C ALA A 211 11.22 3.85 8.94
N GLY A 212 12.02 4.36 8.01
CA GLY A 212 13.35 4.91 8.26
C GLY A 212 14.30 4.61 7.11
N THR A 213 15.56 4.97 7.33
CA THR A 213 16.65 4.68 6.42
C THR A 213 17.18 3.28 6.67
N TRP A 214 17.28 2.48 5.62
CA TRP A 214 17.83 1.14 5.60
C TRP A 214 19.02 1.08 4.65
N ARG A 215 19.99 0.22 4.94
CA ARG A 215 21.24 0.05 4.20
C ARG A 215 21.42 -1.39 3.80
N HIS A 216 21.74 -1.60 2.53
CA HIS A 216 22.17 -2.87 1.97
C HIS A 216 23.65 -2.76 1.56
N THR A 217 24.44 -3.80 1.84
CA THR A 217 25.80 -3.89 1.29
C THR A 217 25.76 -4.85 0.12
N GLU A 218 25.96 -4.30 -1.07
CA GLU A 218 26.01 -5.07 -2.31
C GLU A 218 27.47 -5.33 -2.70
N VAL A 219 27.73 -6.48 -3.30
CA VAL A 219 29.04 -6.85 -3.85
C VAL A 219 28.87 -6.91 -5.36
N SER A 220 29.56 -6.03 -6.09
CA SER A 220 29.51 -6.05 -7.56
C SER A 220 30.15 -7.32 -8.11
N ASN A 221 29.90 -7.61 -9.39
CA ASN A 221 30.60 -8.66 -10.15
C ASN A 221 32.14 -8.51 -10.14
N THR A 222 32.67 -7.31 -9.90
CA THR A 222 34.10 -7.04 -9.74
C THR A 222 34.61 -7.23 -8.31
N GLY A 223 33.77 -7.68 -7.37
CA GLY A 223 34.09 -7.85 -5.95
C GLY A 223 34.10 -6.55 -5.14
N MET A 224 33.71 -5.42 -5.74
CA MET A 224 33.68 -4.14 -5.05
C MET A 224 32.43 -4.05 -4.16
N ARG A 225 32.64 -3.79 -2.87
CA ARG A 225 31.54 -3.54 -1.94
C ARG A 225 31.00 -2.12 -2.11
N ARG A 226 29.69 -1.99 -2.24
CA ARG A 226 28.97 -0.73 -2.32
C ARG A 226 27.81 -0.72 -1.35
N GLN A 227 27.46 0.47 -0.89
CA GLN A 227 26.35 0.66 0.04
C GLN A 227 25.15 1.24 -0.72
N CYS A 228 24.06 0.50 -0.70
CA CYS A 228 22.75 0.91 -1.17
C CYS A 228 21.93 1.41 0.02
N THR A 229 21.15 2.46 -0.17
CA THR A 229 20.26 3.00 0.87
C THR A 229 18.81 2.92 0.39
N VAL A 230 17.93 2.39 1.22
CA VAL A 230 16.47 2.32 0.99
C VAL A 230 15.79 3.14 2.08
N ASN A 231 15.05 4.17 1.71
CA ASN A 231 14.30 4.99 2.65
C ASN A 231 12.82 4.63 2.60
N LEU A 232 12.29 4.14 3.71
CA LEU A 232 10.89 3.75 3.89
C LEU A 232 10.19 4.82 4.74
N THR A 233 9.12 5.41 4.24
CA THR A 233 8.39 6.45 5.00
C THR A 233 6.95 6.03 5.21
N THR A 234 6.26 6.51 6.23
CA THR A 234 4.82 6.26 6.44
C THR A 234 3.91 7.16 5.59
N ASN A 235 4.47 7.88 4.61
CA ASN A 235 3.67 8.69 3.69
C ASN A 235 2.93 7.77 2.73
N PRO A 236 1.63 7.94 2.49
CA PRO A 236 0.95 7.08 1.54
C PRO A 236 1.41 7.34 0.10
N ALA A 237 1.62 6.26 -0.65
CA ALA A 237 1.92 6.26 -2.08
C ALA A 237 1.48 4.93 -2.71
N PHE A 238 0.83 4.98 -3.88
CA PHE A 238 0.36 3.80 -4.62
C PHE A 238 -0.51 2.84 -3.78
N GLY A 239 -1.44 3.38 -2.97
CA GLY A 239 -2.27 2.58 -2.05
C GLY A 239 -1.51 1.95 -0.88
N ARG A 240 -0.24 2.31 -0.68
CA ARG A 240 0.70 1.76 0.33
C ARG A 240 1.50 2.90 0.95
N TYR A 241 2.69 2.63 1.45
CA TYR A 241 3.61 3.64 1.99
C TYR A 241 4.76 3.95 1.00
N ALA A 242 5.27 5.18 1.00
CA ALA A 242 6.27 5.64 0.05
C ALA A 242 7.65 5.09 0.40
N GLY A 243 8.33 4.56 -0.61
CA GLY A 243 9.68 4.01 -0.52
C GLY A 243 10.57 4.61 -1.59
N SER A 244 11.87 4.71 -1.32
CA SER A 244 12.85 5.14 -2.32
C SER A 244 14.18 4.43 -2.11
N SER A 245 14.95 4.30 -3.17
CA SER A 245 16.27 3.67 -3.16
C SER A 245 17.32 4.57 -3.79
N SER A 246 18.53 4.58 -3.25
CA SER A 246 19.67 5.32 -3.77
C SER A 246 20.94 4.49 -3.72
N GLY A 247 21.70 4.45 -4.83
CA GLY A 247 22.93 3.67 -4.93
C GLY A 247 22.71 2.15 -4.96
N CYS A 248 21.49 1.70 -5.25
CA CYS A 248 21.09 0.31 -5.28
C CYS A 248 21.10 -0.24 -6.71
N PHE A 249 21.50 -1.51 -6.86
CA PHE A 249 21.32 -2.27 -8.09
C PHE A 249 20.36 -3.44 -7.85
N GLY A 250 20.14 -4.24 -8.91
CA GLY A 250 19.25 -5.40 -8.87
C GLY A 250 17.80 -5.01 -8.51
N PRO A 251 17.08 -5.81 -7.71
CA PRO A 251 15.67 -5.55 -7.42
C PRO A 251 15.44 -4.29 -6.58
N LEU A 252 16.41 -3.90 -5.74
CA LEU A 252 16.29 -2.75 -4.85
C LEU A 252 16.37 -1.41 -5.58
N MET A 253 16.83 -1.36 -6.84
CA MET A 253 16.91 -0.10 -7.59
C MET A 253 15.54 0.48 -7.97
N PHE A 254 14.49 -0.33 -7.95
CA PHE A 254 13.16 0.03 -8.43
C PHE A 254 12.17 0.33 -7.31
N VAL A 255 12.62 0.44 -6.05
CA VAL A 255 11.71 0.63 -4.91
C VAL A 255 11.04 2.00 -5.00
N SER A 256 9.70 1.98 -5.07
CA SER A 256 8.86 3.20 -5.09
C SER A 256 7.83 3.23 -3.96
N SER A 257 7.46 2.07 -3.42
CA SER A 257 6.55 1.95 -2.29
C SER A 257 6.84 0.69 -1.48
N TRP A 258 6.25 0.60 -0.30
CA TRP A 258 6.40 -0.52 0.62
C TRP A 258 5.14 -0.71 1.45
N GLY A 259 4.97 -1.90 2.01
CA GLY A 259 3.87 -2.23 2.90
C GLY A 259 4.29 -3.26 3.95
N TYR A 260 3.47 -3.42 4.98
CA TYR A 260 3.59 -4.49 5.96
C TYR A 260 2.42 -5.46 5.81
N GLU A 261 2.70 -6.65 5.29
CA GLU A 261 1.72 -7.67 4.95
C GLU A 261 2.10 -8.99 5.61
N ASP A 262 1.17 -9.64 6.31
CA ASP A 262 1.38 -10.98 6.90
C ASP A 262 2.67 -11.13 7.73
N GLY A 263 3.06 -10.06 8.43
CA GLY A 263 4.27 -10.05 9.25
C GLY A 263 5.57 -9.75 8.48
N GLN A 264 5.47 -9.34 7.21
CA GLN A 264 6.58 -9.18 6.28
C GLN A 264 6.59 -7.75 5.72
N VAL A 265 7.78 -7.21 5.49
CA VAL A 265 7.96 -5.93 4.80
C VAL A 265 8.07 -6.22 3.32
N VAL A 266 7.08 -5.80 2.54
CA VAL A 266 7.08 -5.99 1.09
C VAL A 266 7.48 -4.68 0.44
N LEU A 267 8.50 -4.71 -0.42
CA LEU A 267 8.90 -3.58 -1.24
C LEU A 267 8.29 -3.74 -2.63
N TYR A 268 7.83 -2.65 -3.21
CA TYR A 268 7.19 -2.63 -4.52
C TYR A 268 7.86 -1.63 -5.46
N ARG A 269 7.80 -1.93 -6.75
CA ARG A 269 8.17 -1.00 -7.81
C ARG A 269 7.01 -0.14 -8.26
N ALA A 270 7.33 0.88 -9.06
CA ALA A 270 6.31 1.67 -9.75
C ALA A 270 5.44 0.73 -10.59
N GLY A 271 4.13 0.80 -10.39
CA GLY A 271 3.13 -0.08 -11.02
C GLY A 271 2.72 -1.31 -10.21
N GLY A 272 3.09 -1.41 -8.93
CA GLY A 272 2.44 -2.30 -7.95
C GLY A 272 3.08 -3.68 -7.74
N ASN A 273 4.03 -4.08 -8.59
CA ASN A 273 4.69 -5.39 -8.46
C ASN A 273 5.67 -5.43 -7.28
N ALA A 274 5.66 -6.53 -6.51
CA ALA A 274 6.62 -6.73 -5.43
C ALA A 274 8.03 -6.97 -6.00
N VAL A 275 9.03 -6.26 -5.48
CA VAL A 275 10.45 -6.46 -5.83
C VAL A 275 11.19 -7.34 -4.83
N ALA A 276 10.80 -7.28 -3.56
CA ALA A 276 11.40 -8.08 -2.51
C ALA A 276 10.44 -8.19 -1.32
N ILE A 277 10.45 -9.36 -0.68
CA ILE A 277 9.65 -9.66 0.50
C ILE A 277 10.60 -9.96 1.65
N PHE A 278 10.70 -9.01 2.57
CA PHE A 278 11.59 -9.07 3.71
C PHE A 278 10.89 -9.62 4.95
N ARG A 279 11.61 -10.46 5.67
CA ARG A 279 11.25 -10.95 7.00
C ARG A 279 12.23 -10.39 8.02
N GLY A 280 11.78 -10.19 9.25
CA GLY A 280 12.66 -9.77 10.34
C GLY A 280 12.06 -8.70 11.23
N ARG A 281 12.93 -8.00 11.94
CA ARG A 281 12.57 -6.99 12.96
C ARG A 281 13.17 -5.64 12.60
N SER A 282 12.75 -4.59 13.30
CA SER A 282 13.09 -3.18 13.02
C SER A 282 14.59 -2.81 12.96
N GLY A 283 15.52 -3.73 13.24
CA GLY A 283 16.97 -3.51 13.07
C GLY A 283 17.63 -4.34 11.95
N ARG A 284 16.96 -5.40 11.47
CA ARG A 284 17.49 -6.28 10.41
C ARG A 284 16.35 -6.96 9.68
N LEU A 285 16.33 -6.77 8.37
CA LEU A 285 15.38 -7.37 7.45
C LEU A 285 16.16 -8.25 6.46
N THR A 286 15.63 -9.45 6.18
CA THR A 286 16.23 -10.37 5.21
C THR A 286 15.22 -10.87 4.19
N ALA A 287 15.64 -11.00 2.94
CA ALA A 287 14.83 -11.53 1.85
C ALA A 287 15.66 -12.51 0.99
N PRO A 288 15.05 -13.60 0.49
CA PRO A 288 15.70 -14.46 -0.48
C PRO A 288 15.89 -13.73 -1.83
N HIS A 289 16.99 -13.99 -2.51
CA HIS A 289 17.32 -13.50 -3.85
C HIS A 289 18.14 -14.56 -4.62
N GLU A 290 18.22 -14.43 -5.94
CA GLU A 290 18.83 -15.41 -6.84
C GLU A 290 20.32 -15.60 -6.54
N ASP A 291 21.02 -14.50 -6.23
CA ASP A 291 22.45 -14.47 -5.91
C ASP A 291 22.75 -14.63 -4.40
N GLY A 292 21.73 -14.89 -3.57
CA GLY A 292 21.90 -15.08 -2.12
C GLY A 292 20.82 -14.39 -1.29
N GLU A 293 21.21 -13.85 -0.13
CA GLU A 293 20.28 -13.18 0.79
C GLU A 293 20.43 -11.65 0.67
N LEU A 294 19.33 -10.96 0.39
CA LEU A 294 19.26 -9.50 0.54
C LEU A 294 19.09 -9.19 2.02
N VAL A 295 20.01 -8.42 2.59
CA VAL A 295 19.95 -7.99 3.98
C VAL A 295 19.92 -6.47 4.06
N LEU A 296 18.90 -5.94 4.73
CA LEU A 296 18.77 -4.53 5.07
C LEU A 296 19.04 -4.32 6.57
N TYR A 297 19.88 -3.34 6.88
CA TYR A 297 20.22 -2.90 8.23
C TYR A 297 19.74 -1.46 8.42
N ARG A 298 19.24 -1.11 9.60
CA ARG A 298 18.90 0.29 9.90
C ARG A 298 20.15 1.14 10.14
#